data_AF-A0A090JVU3-F1
#
_entry.id   AF-A0A090JVU3-F1
#
_cell.length_a   1.000
_cell.length_b   1.000
_cell.length_c   1.000
_cell.angle_alpha   90.00
_cell.angle_beta   90.00
_cell.angle_gamma   90.00
#
_symmetry.space_group_name_H-M   'P 1'
#
loop_
_entity.id
_entity.type
_entity.pdbx_description
1 polymer ?
#
loop_
_entity_poly.entity_id
_entity_poly.type
_entity_poly.pdbx_seq_one_letter_code
_entity_poly.pdbx_strand_id
1 'polypeptide(L)'
;METNIWTFIYFLVAIPFLTRFFGFSSSGNPSYLITGSMGILMLVLIFSSYKNFYILLFVTLGGLILVSGSLLTYIFLIKPNYISNEYYYAIGTLIIYVFALTYSYLHRMDITPI
;
A
#
# COMPACT_ATOMS: atom_id res chain seq x y z
N MET A 1 24.07 -4.50 2.02
CA MET A 1 23.42 -5.11 3.19
C MET A 1 22.95 -6.48 2.74
N GLU A 2 23.53 -7.55 3.29
CA GLU A 2 23.08 -8.92 3.00
C GLU A 2 21.62 -9.07 3.45
N THR A 3 20.76 -9.66 2.63
CA THR A 3 19.40 -10.04 3.02
C THR A 3 19.50 -10.97 4.23
N ASN A 4 19.22 -10.43 5.41
CA ASN A 4 19.22 -11.19 6.65
C ASN A 4 18.01 -12.13 6.65
N ILE A 5 18.16 -13.32 7.23
CA ILE A 5 17.09 -14.31 7.40
C ILE A 5 15.85 -13.69 8.06
N TRP A 6 16.03 -12.70 8.93
CA TRP A 6 14.96 -11.93 9.54
C TRP A 6 14.13 -11.14 8.53
N THR A 7 14.77 -10.50 7.54
CA THR A 7 14.06 -9.77 6.47
C THR A 7 13.21 -10.71 5.61
N PHE A 8 13.71 -11.93 5.37
CA PHE A 8 12.96 -12.97 4.68
C PHE A 8 11.76 -13.46 5.50
N ILE A 9 11.93 -13.66 6.80
CA ILE A 9 10.83 -14.02 7.72
C ILE A 9 9.78 -12.90 7.74
N TYR A 10 10.18 -11.63 7.85
CA TYR A 10 9.23 -10.51 7.81
C TYR A 10 8.48 -10.43 6.48
N PHE A 11 9.13 -10.75 5.36
CA PHE A 11 8.48 -10.81 4.06
C PHE A 11 7.42 -11.92 4.02
N LEU A 12 7.73 -13.13 4.49
CA LEU A 12 6.77 -14.24 4.55
C LEU A 12 5.57 -13.91 5.45
N VAL A 13 5.81 -13.24 6.58
CA VAL A 13 4.75 -12.80 7.48
C VAL A 13 3.90 -11.71 6.84
N ALA A 14 4.46 -10.81 6.04
CA ALA A 14 3.68 -9.74 5.41
C ALA A 14 2.61 -10.26 4.42
N ILE A 15 2.84 -11.42 3.79
CA ILE A 15 1.92 -12.01 2.79
C ILE A 15 0.51 -12.29 3.36
N PRO A 16 0.32 -13.05 4.45
CA PRO A 16 -1.02 -13.32 5.00
C PRO A 16 -1.71 -12.06 5.53
N PHE A 17 -0.97 -11.03 5.95
CA PHE A 17 -1.58 -9.74 6.27
C PHE A 17 -2.04 -9.05 4.99
N LEU A 18 -1.20 -8.98 3.97
CA LEU A 18 -1.53 -8.37 2.68
C LEU A 18 -2.75 -9.04 2.02
N THR A 19 -2.89 -10.36 2.10
CA THR A 19 -4.05 -11.05 1.49
C THR A 19 -5.38 -10.66 2.14
N ARG A 20 -5.39 -10.30 3.43
CA ARG A 20 -6.59 -9.76 4.11
C ARG A 20 -7.07 -8.47 3.46
N PHE A 21 -6.17 -7.65 2.91
CA PHE A 21 -6.52 -6.40 2.24
C PHE A 21 -7.54 -6.60 1.12
N PHE A 22 -7.37 -7.64 0.29
CA PHE A 22 -8.28 -7.95 -0.81
C PHE A 22 -9.61 -8.53 -0.32
N GLY A 23 -9.65 -9.11 0.89
CA GLY A 23 -10.88 -9.58 1.52
C GLY A 23 -11.86 -8.46 1.89
N PHE A 24 -11.42 -7.20 1.94
CA PHE A 24 -12.34 -6.07 2.16
C PHE A 24 -13.33 -5.90 1.01
N SER A 25 -12.87 -6.03 -0.25
CA SER A 25 -13.72 -5.80 -1.42
C SER A 25 -14.93 -6.74 -1.46
N SER A 26 -14.80 -7.96 -0.94
CA SER A 26 -15.88 -8.95 -0.92
C SER A 26 -16.75 -8.90 0.34
N SER A 27 -16.16 -8.57 1.49
CA SER A 27 -16.87 -8.63 2.79
C SER A 27 -17.39 -7.28 3.30
N GLY A 28 -16.81 -6.16 2.83
CA GLY A 28 -17.05 -4.84 3.41
C GLY A 28 -16.55 -4.64 4.84
N ASN A 29 -15.86 -5.62 5.45
CA ASN A 29 -15.45 -5.55 6.84
C ASN A 29 -14.19 -4.69 7.01
N PRO A 30 -14.24 -3.52 7.67
CA PRO A 30 -13.11 -2.59 7.78
C PRO A 30 -11.87 -3.18 8.46
N SER A 31 -12.02 -4.20 9.31
CA SER A 31 -10.90 -4.89 9.95
C SER A 31 -9.91 -5.48 8.92
N TYR A 32 -10.39 -5.83 7.73
CA TYR A 32 -9.54 -6.33 6.65
C TYR A 32 -8.69 -5.26 5.98
N LEU A 33 -9.18 -4.02 5.89
CA LEU A 33 -8.36 -2.89 5.45
C LEU A 33 -7.24 -2.61 6.44
N ILE A 34 -7.56 -2.59 7.74
CA ILE A 34 -6.58 -2.32 8.81
C ILE A 34 -5.52 -3.43 8.88
N THR A 35 -5.95 -4.70 8.84
CA THR A 35 -5.03 -5.84 8.89
C THR A 35 -4.19 -5.92 7.60
N GLY A 36 -4.81 -5.61 6.45
CA GLY A 36 -4.16 -5.53 5.15
C GLY A 36 -3.12 -4.42 5.04
N SER A 37 -3.43 -3.25 5.59
CA SER A 37 -2.52 -2.10 5.58
C SER A 37 -1.25 -2.35 6.39
N MET A 38 -1.33 -3.17 7.44
CA MET A 38 -0.13 -3.62 8.17
C MET A 38 0.81 -4.44 7.28
N GLY A 39 0.27 -5.33 6.43
CA GLY A 39 1.08 -6.08 5.46
C GLY A 39 1.78 -5.16 4.45
N ILE A 40 1.07 -4.15 3.95
CA ILE A 40 1.64 -3.14 3.05
C ILE A 40 2.78 -2.38 3.74
N LEU A 41 2.57 -1.93 4.98
CA LEU A 41 3.57 -1.20 5.75
C LEU A 41 4.83 -2.04 6.01
N MET A 42 4.68 -3.33 6.34
CA MET A 42 5.80 -4.25 6.51
C MET A 42 6.61 -4.40 5.21
N LEU A 43 5.95 -4.54 4.06
CA LEU A 43 6.65 -4.60 2.77
C LEU A 43 7.37 -3.28 2.46
N VAL A 44 6.74 -2.14 2.73
CA VAL A 44 7.36 -0.83 2.55
C VAL A 44 8.62 -0.69 3.39
N LEU A 45 8.58 -1.07 4.67
CA LEU A 45 9.75 -1.03 5.57
C LEU A 45 10.89 -1.94 5.08
N ILE A 46 10.55 -3.13 4.59
CA ILE A 46 11.52 -4.07 4.04
C ILE A 46 12.20 -3.45 2.82
N PHE A 47 11.42 -3.00 1.84
CA PHE A 47 11.95 -2.57 0.54
C PHE A 47 12.51 -1.15 0.53
N SER A 48 12.06 -0.25 1.41
CA SER A 48 12.59 1.11 1.54
C SER A 48 14.06 1.14 1.94
N SER A 49 14.51 0.10 2.66
CA SER A 49 15.90 -0.09 3.10
C SER A 49 16.86 -0.48 1.95
N TYR A 50 16.33 -0.91 0.80
CA TYR A 50 17.14 -1.38 -0.33
C TYR A 50 17.26 -0.31 -1.41
N LYS A 51 18.48 0.22 -1.60
CA LYS A 51 18.79 1.31 -2.55
C LYS A 51 18.26 1.06 -3.98
N ASN A 52 18.37 -0.18 -4.46
CA ASN A 52 17.94 -0.58 -5.81
C ASN A 52 16.41 -0.78 -5.92
N PHE A 53 15.75 -1.14 -4.83
CA PHE A 53 14.30 -1.38 -4.81
C PHE A 53 13.50 -0.11 -4.53
N TYR A 54 14.13 0.93 -3.98
CA TYR A 54 13.44 2.19 -3.67
C TYR A 54 12.76 2.83 -4.90
N ILE A 55 13.46 2.90 -6.04
CA ILE A 55 12.89 3.50 -7.27
C ILE A 55 11.70 2.66 -7.75
N LEU A 56 11.86 1.33 -7.77
CA LEU A 56 10.78 0.42 -8.15
C LEU A 56 9.58 0.56 -7.20
N LEU A 57 9.82 0.65 -5.90
CA LEU A 57 8.80 0.85 -4.88
C LEU A 57 8.06 2.18 -5.09
N PHE A 58 8.79 3.26 -5.33
CA PHE A 58 8.22 4.59 -5.55
C PHE A 58 7.34 4.63 -6.80
N VAL A 59 7.82 4.05 -7.91
CA VAL A 59 7.04 3.94 -9.17
C VAL A 59 5.81 3.06 -8.97
N THR A 60 5.94 1.95 -8.24
CA THR A 60 4.82 1.03 -7.98
C THR A 60 3.75 1.70 -7.12
N LEU A 61 4.13 2.35 -6.02
CA LEU A 61 3.21 3.09 -5.15
C LEU A 61 2.55 4.26 -5.90
N GLY A 62 3.30 5.00 -6.71
CA GLY A 62 2.76 6.06 -7.56
C GLY A 62 1.72 5.52 -8.57
N GLY A 63 2.02 4.40 -9.22
CA GLY A 63 1.07 3.72 -10.12
C GLY A 63 -0.20 3.27 -9.40
N LEU A 64 -0.08 2.70 -8.20
CA LEU A 64 -1.22 2.29 -7.39
C LEU A 64 -2.10 3.48 -6.96
N ILE A 65 -1.50 4.63 -6.62
CA ILE A 65 -2.25 5.87 -6.32
C ILE A 65 -3.05 6.31 -7.56
N LEU A 66 -2.45 6.30 -8.75
CA LEU A 66 -3.14 6.65 -9.99
C LEU A 66 -4.30 5.70 -10.28
N VAL A 67 -4.11 4.40 -10.06
CA VAL A 67 -5.16 3.38 -10.23
C VAL A 67 -6.30 3.62 -9.23
N SER A 68 -6.01 3.78 -7.93
CA SER A 68 -7.04 4.06 -6.92
C SER A 68 -7.78 5.38 -7.20
N GLY A 69 -7.06 6.43 -7.62
CA GLY A 69 -7.65 7.69 -8.04
C GLY A 69 -8.58 7.54 -9.24
N SER A 70 -8.16 6.80 -10.27
CA SER A 70 -8.99 6.52 -11.46
C SER A 70 -10.26 5.73 -11.12
N LEU A 71 -10.18 4.78 -10.18
CA LEU A 71 -11.31 4.05 -9.64
C LEU A 71 -12.31 4.97 -8.94
N LEU A 72 -11.83 5.93 -8.14
CA LEU A 72 -12.69 6.93 -7.51
C LEU A 72 -13.37 7.81 -8.55
N THR A 73 -12.63 8.29 -9.55
CA THR A 73 -13.19 9.10 -10.65
C THR A 73 -14.25 8.31 -11.42
N TYR A 74 -14.00 7.03 -11.71
CA TYR A 74 -14.97 6.15 -12.36
C TYR A 74 -16.24 5.97 -11.52
N ILE A 75 -16.11 5.66 -10.23
CA ILE A 75 -17.27 5.50 -9.33
C ILE A 75 -18.06 6.80 -9.26
N PHE A 76 -17.38 7.94 -9.13
CA PHE A 76 -18.02 9.25 -9.01
C PHE A 76 -18.72 9.69 -10.30
N LEU A 77 -18.11 9.46 -11.47
CA LEU A 77 -18.68 9.88 -12.76
C LEU A 77 -19.78 8.95 -13.27
N ILE A 78 -19.65 7.64 -13.05
CA ILE A 78 -20.56 6.64 -13.65
C ILE A 78 -21.61 6.14 -12.65
N LYS A 79 -21.31 6.14 -11.34
CA LYS A 79 -22.22 5.71 -10.27
C LYS A 79 -22.22 6.68 -9.07
N PRO A 80 -22.54 7.98 -9.28
CA PRO A 80 -22.41 9.02 -8.25
C PRO A 80 -23.23 8.76 -6.96
N ASN A 81 -24.35 8.04 -7.06
CA ASN A 81 -25.23 7.75 -5.92
C ASN A 81 -24.94 6.40 -5.24
N TYR A 82 -23.94 5.65 -5.70
CA TYR A 82 -23.64 4.32 -5.19
C TYR A 82 -22.37 4.35 -4.34
N ILE A 83 -22.52 4.84 -3.10
CA ILE A 83 -21.49 4.68 -2.06
C ILE A 83 -21.45 3.19 -1.70
N SER A 84 -20.64 2.43 -2.43
CA SER A 84 -20.43 1.00 -2.23
C SER A 84 -19.18 0.73 -1.40
N ASN A 85 -18.99 -0.53 -0.98
CA ASN A 85 -17.74 -0.97 -0.39
C ASN A 85 -16.54 -0.68 -1.31
N GLU A 86 -16.72 -0.67 -2.63
CA GLU A 86 -15.66 -0.37 -3.60
C GLU A 86 -15.19 1.09 -3.48
N TYR A 87 -16.10 2.02 -3.18
CA TYR A 87 -15.76 3.42 -2.92
C TYR A 87 -14.89 3.56 -1.67
N TYR A 88 -15.29 2.94 -0.56
CA TYR A 88 -14.50 2.95 0.67
C TYR A 88 -13.17 2.22 0.52
N TYR A 89 -13.14 1.15 -0.28
CA TYR A 89 -11.91 0.45 -0.63
C TYR A 89 -10.97 1.37 -1.41
N ALA A 90 -11.47 2.03 -2.46
CA ALA A 90 -10.67 2.92 -3.29
C ALA A 90 -10.12 4.12 -2.50
N ILE A 91 -10.91 4.73 -1.60
CA ILE A 91 -10.40 5.78 -0.71
C ILE A 91 -9.36 5.22 0.28
N GLY A 92 -9.67 4.12 0.94
CA GLY A 92 -8.77 3.51 1.93
C GLY A 92 -7.42 3.13 1.31
N THR A 93 -7.45 2.50 0.14
CA THR A 93 -6.25 2.14 -0.63
C THR A 93 -5.44 3.38 -1.03
N LEU A 94 -6.09 4.43 -1.55
CA LEU A 94 -5.45 5.69 -1.91
C LEU A 94 -4.69 6.29 -0.72
N ILE A 95 -5.36 6.41 0.43
CA ILE A 95 -4.76 6.98 1.65
C ILE A 95 -3.54 6.18 2.10
N ILE A 96 -3.66 4.84 2.13
CA ILE A 96 -2.57 3.95 2.53
C ILE A 96 -1.37 4.10 1.59
N TYR A 97 -1.59 4.13 0.28
CA TYR A 97 -0.51 4.27 -0.70
C TYR A 97 0.16 5.65 -0.61
N VAL A 98 -0.59 6.71 -0.35
CA VAL A 98 -0.03 8.06 -0.11
C VAL A 98 0.85 8.07 1.15
N PHE A 99 0.38 7.47 2.26
CA PHE A 99 1.19 7.37 3.48
C PHE A 99 2.45 6.52 3.27
N ALA A 100 2.32 5.38 2.58
CA ALA A 100 3.45 4.52 2.24
C ALA A 100 4.49 5.26 1.39
N LEU A 101 4.05 6.02 0.40
CA LEU A 101 4.93 6.80 -0.47
C LEU A 101 5.62 7.93 0.30
N THR A 102 4.88 8.66 1.14
CA THR A 102 5.41 9.72 1.99
C THR A 102 6.44 9.17 2.97
N TYR A 103 6.12 8.07 3.64
CA TYR A 103 7.04 7.39 4.56
C TYR A 103 8.32 6.95 3.84
N SER A 104 8.18 6.31 2.67
CA SER A 104 9.32 5.86 1.87
C SER A 104 10.22 7.03 1.49
N TYR A 105 9.63 8.15 1.08
CA TYR A 105 10.35 9.36 0.70
C TYR A 105 11.13 9.97 1.87
N LEU A 106 10.47 10.16 3.02
CA LEU A 106 11.10 10.70 4.22
C LEU A 106 12.23 9.79 4.71
N HIS A 107 11.97 8.49 4.78
CA HIS A 107 12.98 7.51 5.19
C HIS A 107 14.21 7.53 4.28
N ARG A 108 14.01 7.78 2.98
CA ARG A 108 15.13 7.90 2.04
C ARG A 108 15.94 9.18 2.26
N MET A 109 15.29 10.30 2.58
CA MET A 109 15.99 11.54 2.94
C MET A 109 16.86 11.37 4.18
N ASP A 110 16.43 10.57 5.16
CA ASP A 110 17.22 10.29 6.36
C ASP A 110 18.47 9.43 6.06
N ILE A 111 18.36 8.43 5.18
CA ILE A 111 19.47 7.51 4.87
C ILE A 111 20.49 8.14 3.91
N THR A 112 20.03 8.95 2.96
CA THR A 112 20.89 9.68 2.02
C THR A 112 20.38 11.11 1.92
N PRO A 113 20.81 12.03 2.81
CA PRO A 113 20.53 13.44 2.64
C PRO A 113 21.15 13.87 1.30
N ILE A 114 20.33 14.53 0.48
CA ILE A 114 20.73 15.07 -0.82
C ILE A 114 21.73 16.21 -0.60
#